data_AF-A0A832LYD3-F1
#
_entry.id   AF-A0A832LYD3-F1
#
_cell.length_a   1.000
_cell.length_b   1.000
_cell.length_c   1.000
_cell.angle_alpha   90.00
_cell.angle_beta   90.00
_cell.angle_gamma   90.00
#
_symmetry.space_group_name_H-M   'P 1'
#
loop_
_entity.id
_entity.type
_entity.pdbx_description
1 polymer ?
#
loop_
_entity_poly.entity_id
_entity_poly.type
_entity_poly.pdbx_seq_one_letter_code
_entity_poly.pdbx_strand_id
1 'polypeptide(L)'
;GRGLLKDVWEARNDYIELILDTSSEAEWKYFERNASKVLTKEEKELCINLLEMERLALYMFTSCGWFFNDLDGLETKKILQYAKRALDIGEKISGLDLKTDFLEELSKAKSNVSAPGTTELLNGNQIFLNLKNE
;
A
#
# COMPACT_ATOMS: atom_id res chain seq x y z
N GLY A 1 -2.49 -4.18 -14.87
CA GLY A 1 -3.20 -5.47 -14.86
C GLY A 1 -3.93 -5.78 -16.15
N ARG A 2 -4.56 -4.79 -16.80
CA ARG A 2 -5.30 -4.99 -18.06
C ARG A 2 -4.42 -5.63 -19.14
N GLY A 3 -4.84 -6.78 -19.67
CA GLY A 3 -4.10 -7.56 -20.67
C GLY A 3 -3.07 -8.58 -20.12
N LEU A 4 -2.88 -8.62 -18.79
CA LEU A 4 -2.04 -9.63 -18.11
C LEU A 4 -2.88 -10.63 -17.30
N LEU A 5 -4.01 -10.18 -16.74
CA LEU A 5 -4.93 -10.99 -15.94
C LEU A 5 -6.26 -11.14 -16.69
N LYS A 6 -6.89 -12.33 -16.59
CA LYS A 6 -8.20 -12.63 -17.20
C LYS A 6 -9.29 -11.73 -16.63
N ASP A 7 -9.39 -11.70 -15.31
CA ASP A 7 -10.26 -10.80 -14.53
C ASP A 7 -9.43 -10.21 -13.38
N VAL A 8 -9.40 -8.89 -13.28
CA VAL A 8 -8.56 -8.19 -12.28
C VAL A 8 -9.14 -8.29 -10.86
N TRP A 9 -10.46 -8.45 -10.72
CA TRP A 9 -11.13 -8.54 -9.42
C TRP A 9 -11.06 -9.95 -8.86
N GLU A 10 -11.23 -10.96 -9.71
CA GLU A 10 -11.05 -12.36 -9.33
C GLU A 10 -9.60 -12.62 -8.92
N ALA A 11 -8.63 -12.18 -9.74
CA ALA A 11 -7.21 -12.26 -9.43
C ALA A 11 -6.86 -11.57 -8.09
N ARG A 12 -7.44 -10.40 -7.80
CA ARG A 12 -7.28 -9.72 -6.51
C ARG A 12 -7.80 -10.57 -5.35
N ASN A 13 -8.97 -11.19 -5.50
CA ASN A 13 -9.53 -12.04 -4.44
C ASN A 13 -8.67 -13.29 -4.21
N ASP A 14 -8.21 -13.91 -5.29
CA ASP A 14 -7.35 -15.08 -5.29
C ASP A 14 -5.97 -14.83 -4.72
N TYR A 15 -5.50 -13.57 -4.71
CA TYR A 15 -4.17 -13.21 -4.22
C TYR A 15 -3.92 -13.64 -2.76
N ILE A 16 -4.99 -13.88 -1.98
CA ILE A 16 -4.89 -14.48 -0.65
C ILE A 16 -4.09 -15.78 -0.63
N GLU A 17 -4.17 -16.59 -1.68
CA GLU A 17 -3.43 -17.86 -1.78
C GLU A 17 -1.91 -17.62 -1.73
N LEU A 18 -1.42 -16.57 -2.39
CA LEU A 18 0.00 -16.21 -2.41
C LEU A 18 0.47 -15.54 -1.12
N ILE A 19 -0.44 -14.96 -0.35
CA ILE A 19 -0.14 -14.44 0.99
C ILE A 19 0.02 -15.61 1.98
N LEU A 20 -0.82 -16.64 1.83
CA LEU A 20 -0.81 -17.81 2.71
C LEU A 20 0.32 -18.80 2.37
N ASP A 21 0.69 -18.91 1.10
CA ASP A 21 1.73 -19.79 0.61
C ASP A 21 2.61 -19.08 -0.45
N THR A 22 3.85 -18.79 -0.08
CA THR A 22 4.82 -18.11 -0.95
C THR A 22 5.68 -19.10 -1.76
N SER A 23 5.26 -20.36 -1.89
CA SER A 23 5.98 -21.36 -2.67
C SER A 23 5.83 -21.13 -4.18
N SER A 24 6.83 -21.57 -4.94
CA SER A 24 6.78 -21.52 -6.40
C SER A 24 5.61 -22.31 -7.00
N GLU A 25 5.13 -23.33 -6.28
CA GLU A 25 3.98 -24.15 -6.67
C GLU A 25 2.68 -23.35 -6.56
N ALA A 26 2.48 -22.61 -5.46
CA ALA A 26 1.33 -21.72 -5.29
C ALA A 26 1.35 -20.59 -6.33
N GLU A 27 2.52 -19.99 -6.57
CA GLU A 27 2.70 -18.97 -7.61
C GLU A 27 2.34 -19.52 -9.01
N TRP A 28 2.81 -20.72 -9.34
CA TRP A 28 2.51 -21.36 -10.62
C TRP A 28 1.01 -21.59 -10.80
N LYS A 29 0.33 -22.17 -9.81
CA LYS A 29 -1.14 -22.40 -9.83
C LYS A 29 -1.93 -21.11 -9.97
N TYR A 30 -1.53 -20.08 -9.22
CA TYR A 30 -2.18 -18.78 -9.26
C TYR A 30 -2.13 -18.20 -10.68
N PHE A 31 -0.96 -18.18 -11.32
CA PHE A 31 -0.83 -17.62 -12.68
C PHE A 31 -1.44 -18.53 -13.75
N GLU A 32 -1.44 -19.85 -13.59
CA GLU A 32 -2.16 -20.76 -14.48
C GLU A 32 -3.67 -20.44 -14.50
N ARG A 33 -4.25 -20.20 -13.33
CA ARG A 33 -5.67 -19.84 -13.17
C ARG A 33 -5.96 -18.42 -13.67
N ASN A 34 -5.16 -17.44 -13.28
CA ASN A 34 -5.51 -16.02 -13.42
C ASN A 34 -4.90 -15.28 -14.62
N ALA A 35 -3.78 -15.74 -15.19
CA ALA A 35 -3.11 -15.00 -16.27
C ALA A 35 -3.85 -15.14 -17.60
N SER A 36 -3.99 -14.03 -18.34
CA SER A 36 -4.64 -14.04 -19.67
C SER A 36 -3.76 -14.63 -20.78
N LYS A 37 -2.48 -14.86 -20.49
CA LYS A 37 -1.45 -15.42 -21.39
C LYS A 37 -0.29 -15.98 -20.56
N VAL A 38 0.66 -16.63 -21.21
CA VAL A 38 1.96 -16.96 -20.58
C VAL A 38 2.71 -15.65 -20.31
N LEU A 39 3.01 -15.38 -19.04
CA LEU A 39 3.67 -14.15 -18.60
C LEU A 39 5.19 -14.32 -18.54
N THR A 40 5.92 -13.27 -18.89
CA THR A 40 7.36 -13.19 -18.60
C THR A 40 7.61 -13.02 -17.10
N LYS A 41 8.86 -13.14 -16.67
CA LYS A 41 9.24 -12.90 -15.27
C LYS A 41 8.89 -11.47 -14.84
N GLU A 42 9.14 -10.50 -15.70
CA GLU A 42 8.88 -9.07 -15.47
C GLU A 42 7.37 -8.80 -15.40
N GLU A 43 6.58 -9.45 -16.26
CA GLU A 43 5.12 -9.33 -16.23
C GLU A 43 4.51 -9.96 -14.96
N LYS A 44 5.05 -11.09 -14.48
CA LYS A 44 4.67 -11.68 -13.19
C LYS A 44 5.00 -10.75 -12.03
N GLU A 45 6.23 -10.22 -11.99
CA GLU A 45 6.65 -9.27 -10.95
C GLU A 45 5.75 -8.03 -10.95
N LEU A 46 5.40 -7.51 -12.14
CA LEU A 46 4.45 -6.40 -12.27
C LEU A 46 3.06 -6.76 -11.71
N CYS A 47 2.54 -7.95 -12.00
CA CYS A 47 1.26 -8.40 -11.46
C CYS A 47 1.29 -8.49 -9.94
N ILE A 48 2.33 -9.09 -9.35
CA ILE A 48 2.49 -9.19 -7.90
C ILE A 48 2.58 -7.80 -7.25
N ASN A 49 3.38 -6.90 -7.81
CA ASN A 49 3.45 -5.52 -7.30
C ASN A 49 2.10 -4.81 -7.36
N LEU A 50 1.33 -4.97 -8.44
CA LEU A 50 -0.01 -4.39 -8.55
C LEU A 50 -0.98 -4.94 -7.49
N LEU A 51 -0.96 -6.26 -7.26
CA LEU A 51 -1.82 -6.92 -6.27
C LEU A 51 -1.43 -6.53 -4.84
N GLU A 52 -0.13 -6.43 -4.57
CA GLU A 52 0.36 -5.97 -3.27
C GLU A 52 0.02 -4.50 -3.01
N MET A 53 0.15 -3.64 -4.02
CA MET A 53 -0.27 -2.23 -3.93
C MET A 53 -1.76 -2.11 -3.62
N GLU A 54 -2.61 -2.89 -4.29
CA GLU A 54 -4.06 -2.93 -4.03
C GLU A 54 -4.36 -3.41 -2.60
N ARG A 55 -3.67 -4.46 -2.13
CA ARG A 55 -3.82 -4.97 -0.76
C ARG A 55 -3.51 -3.90 0.29
N LEU A 56 -2.41 -3.17 0.11
CA LEU A 56 -2.00 -2.09 1.00
C LEU A 56 -2.97 -0.91 0.95
N ALA A 57 -3.49 -0.60 -0.24
CA ALA A 57 -4.54 0.41 -0.40
C ALA A 57 -5.82 0.03 0.36
N LEU A 58 -6.18 -1.26 0.43
CA LEU A 58 -7.29 -1.72 1.27
C LEU A 58 -6.97 -1.60 2.77
N TYR A 59 -5.75 -1.96 3.19
CA TYR A 59 -5.36 -1.89 4.60
C TYR A 59 -5.32 -0.47 5.16
N MET A 60 -4.89 0.52 4.37
CA MET A 60 -4.86 1.91 4.82
C MET A 60 -6.25 2.52 5.08
N PHE A 61 -7.33 1.91 4.58
CA PHE A 61 -8.70 2.38 4.83
C PHE A 61 -9.42 1.64 5.97
N THR A 62 -8.71 0.84 6.76
CA THR A 62 -9.33 0.15 7.90
C THR A 62 -9.72 1.14 9.01
N SER A 63 -10.99 1.11 9.41
CA SER A 63 -11.61 2.14 10.26
C SER A 63 -11.07 2.19 11.69
N CYS A 64 -10.62 1.06 12.23
CA CYS A 64 -10.02 0.99 13.57
C CYS A 64 -8.77 1.89 13.70
N GLY A 65 -8.02 2.06 12.60
CA GLY A 65 -6.85 2.92 12.56
C GLY A 65 -7.15 4.42 12.69
N TRP A 66 -8.42 4.82 12.61
CA TRP A 66 -8.85 6.22 12.67
C TRP A 66 -9.72 6.53 13.89
N PHE A 67 -9.96 5.54 14.77
CA PHE A 67 -10.91 5.66 15.88
C PHE A 67 -10.56 6.76 16.89
N PHE A 68 -9.28 6.89 17.25
CA PHE A 68 -8.83 7.86 18.26
C PHE A 68 -8.58 9.28 17.70
N ASN A 69 -8.79 9.49 16.40
CA ASN A 69 -8.64 10.77 15.71
C ASN A 69 -7.31 11.49 16.06
N ASP A 70 -6.20 10.74 16.11
CA ASP A 70 -4.86 11.28 16.31
C ASP A 70 -3.88 10.65 15.32
N LEU A 71 -3.27 11.49 14.47
CA LEU A 71 -2.32 11.05 13.47
C LEU A 71 -1.07 10.39 14.06
N ASP A 72 -0.67 10.77 15.28
CA ASP A 72 0.53 10.20 15.93
C ASP A 72 0.22 8.90 16.68
N GLY A 73 -1.04 8.48 16.72
CA GLY A 73 -1.50 7.23 17.32
C GLY A 73 -0.85 6.00 16.66
N LEU A 74 -0.66 4.93 17.43
CA LEU A 74 0.00 3.71 16.96
C LEU A 74 -0.75 3.09 15.76
N GLU A 75 -2.07 3.04 15.84
CA GLU A 75 -2.92 2.47 14.81
C GLU A 75 -2.93 3.36 13.55
N THR A 76 -3.00 4.69 13.69
CA THR A 76 -2.94 5.60 12.54
C THR A 76 -1.58 5.59 11.86
N LYS A 77 -0.49 5.47 12.64
CA LYS A 77 0.85 5.24 12.07
C LYS A 77 0.91 3.96 11.25
N LYS A 78 0.29 2.87 11.71
CA LYS A 78 0.20 1.61 10.96
C LYS A 78 -0.54 1.78 9.63
N ILE A 79 -1.67 2.51 9.64
CA ILE A 79 -2.39 2.88 8.42
C ILE A 79 -1.49 3.64 7.45
N LEU A 80 -0.77 4.65 7.95
CA LEU A 80 0.12 5.47 7.13
C LEU A 80 1.34 4.67 6.61
N GLN A 81 1.79 3.64 7.32
CA GLN A 81 2.82 2.72 6.82
C GLN A 81 2.33 1.91 5.61
N TYR A 82 1.08 1.44 5.63
CA TYR A 82 0.47 0.79 4.46
C TYR A 82 0.37 1.76 3.27
N ALA A 83 -0.08 3.00 3.52
CA ALA A 83 -0.13 4.04 2.49
C ALA A 83 1.26 4.31 1.90
N LYS A 84 2.29 4.44 2.74
CA LYS A 84 3.68 4.63 2.34
C LYS A 84 4.16 3.51 1.42
N ARG A 85 3.91 2.25 1.81
CA ARG A 85 4.32 1.10 1.00
C ARG A 85 3.57 1.03 -0.33
N ALA A 86 2.27 1.37 -0.35
CA ALA A 86 1.49 1.42 -1.58
C ALA A 86 2.04 2.49 -2.54
N LEU A 87 2.38 3.67 -2.02
CA LEU A 87 3.01 4.75 -2.80
C LEU A 87 4.38 4.33 -3.35
N ASP A 88 5.24 3.72 -2.54
CA ASP A 88 6.56 3.23 -2.97
C ASP A 88 6.43 2.20 -4.12
N ILE A 89 5.46 1.29 -4.03
CA ILE A 89 5.20 0.31 -5.10
C ILE A 89 4.63 1.00 -6.35
N GLY A 90 3.68 1.92 -6.17
CA GLY A 90 3.08 2.69 -7.26
C GLY A 90 4.11 3.48 -8.05
N GLU A 91 5.02 4.17 -7.36
CA GLU A 91 6.14 4.88 -7.97
C GLU A 91 7.07 3.90 -8.71
N LYS A 92 7.44 2.78 -8.09
CA LYS A 92 8.30 1.75 -8.73
C LYS A 92 7.73 1.25 -10.06
N ILE A 93 6.42 0.98 -10.13
CA ILE A 93 5.80 0.35 -11.31
C ILE A 93 5.31 1.33 -12.36
N SER A 94 5.02 2.58 -11.99
CA SER A 94 4.46 3.59 -12.91
C SER A 94 5.43 4.72 -13.25
N GLY A 95 6.46 4.95 -12.42
CA GLY A 95 7.33 6.12 -12.51
C GLY A 95 6.65 7.45 -12.15
N LEU A 96 5.41 7.41 -11.63
CA LEU A 96 4.66 8.60 -11.24
C LEU A 96 4.96 8.96 -9.78
N ASP A 97 5.19 10.24 -9.53
CA ASP A 97 5.25 10.78 -8.17
C ASP A 97 3.85 10.98 -7.62
N LEU A 98 3.33 9.96 -6.95
CA LEU A 98 2.06 10.01 -6.22
C LEU A 98 2.24 10.54 -4.79
N LYS A 99 3.49 10.65 -4.33
CA LYS A 99 3.82 10.95 -2.94
C LYS A 99 3.68 12.44 -2.66
N THR A 100 4.01 13.30 -3.63
CA THR A 100 3.89 14.75 -3.47
C THR A 100 2.46 15.18 -3.15
N ASP A 101 1.48 14.82 -3.99
CA ASP A 101 0.06 15.18 -3.77
C ASP A 101 -0.47 14.58 -2.46
N PHE A 102 -0.07 13.34 -2.14
CA PHE A 102 -0.45 12.68 -0.89
C PHE A 102 0.07 13.45 0.34
N LEU A 103 1.34 13.87 0.32
CA LEU A 103 1.94 14.63 1.42
C LEU A 103 1.34 16.02 1.56
N GLU A 104 0.97 16.67 0.44
CA GLU A 104 0.28 17.95 0.46
C GLU A 104 -1.07 17.84 1.17
N GLU A 105 -1.90 16.87 0.80
CA GLU A 105 -3.18 16.64 1.47
C GLU A 105 -2.99 16.25 2.94
N LEU A 106 -2.07 15.33 3.22
CA LEU A 106 -1.82 14.84 4.58
C LEU A 106 -1.28 15.95 5.52
N SER A 107 -0.58 16.94 4.98
CA SER A 107 -0.07 18.09 5.75
C SER A 107 -1.16 18.96 6.36
N LYS A 108 -2.40 18.92 5.82
CA LYS A 108 -3.54 19.68 6.31
C LYS A 108 -4.09 19.13 7.63
N ALA A 109 -3.81 17.85 7.91
CA ALA A 109 -4.23 17.20 9.14
C ALA A 109 -3.19 17.39 10.26
N LYS A 110 -3.66 17.58 11.49
CA LYS A 110 -2.83 17.79 12.68
C LYS A 110 -3.04 16.66 13.69
N SER A 111 -1.96 16.26 14.35
CA SER A 111 -1.99 15.39 15.52
C SER A 111 -2.42 16.18 16.76
N ASN A 112 -2.81 15.45 17.81
CA ASN A 112 -3.05 16.01 19.15
C ASN A 112 -1.74 16.27 19.93
N VAL A 113 -0.57 15.94 19.36
CA VAL A 113 0.75 16.08 19.97
C VAL A 113 1.56 17.19 19.31
N SER A 114 2.31 17.96 20.11
CA SER A 114 3.21 19.01 19.62
C SER A 114 4.57 18.49 19.17
N ALA A 115 5.20 19.19 18.24
CA ALA A 115 6.58 18.93 17.83
C ALA A 115 7.55 19.18 19.01
N PRO A 116 8.65 18.39 19.12
CA PRO A 116 9.59 18.50 20.24
C PRO A 116 10.08 19.93 20.48
N GLY A 117 9.89 20.43 21.70
CA GLY A 117 10.35 21.77 22.09
C GLY A 117 9.50 22.94 21.59
N THR A 118 8.32 22.68 21.02
CA THR A 118 7.41 23.71 20.50
C THR A 118 5.97 23.52 21.01
N THR A 119 5.13 24.53 20.81
CA THR A 119 3.67 24.43 20.99
C THR A 119 2.93 24.12 19.68
N GLU A 120 3.67 23.97 18.57
CA GLU A 120 3.09 23.67 17.27
C GLU A 120 2.75 22.18 17.18
N LEU A 121 1.51 21.86 16.82
CA LEU A 121 1.06 20.48 16.62
C LEU A 121 1.78 19.85 15.42
N LEU A 122 2.16 18.58 15.55
CA LEU A 122 2.69 17.81 14.44
C LEU A 122 1.63 17.72 13.33
N ASN A 123 2.05 17.94 12.09
CA ASN A 123 1.20 17.71 10.93
C ASN A 123 1.44 16.30 10.35
N GLY A 124 0.50 15.85 9.52
CA GLY A 124 0.56 14.50 8.97
C GLY A 124 1.80 14.25 8.08
N ASN A 125 2.31 15.27 7.38
CA ASN A 125 3.54 15.15 6.58
C ASN A 125 4.76 14.82 7.48
N GLN A 126 4.94 15.58 8.57
CA GLN A 126 6.01 15.34 9.54
C GLN A 126 5.95 13.93 10.14
N ILE A 127 4.75 13.46 10.47
CA ILE A 127 4.54 12.12 11.01
C ILE A 127 4.91 11.07 9.95
N PHE A 128 4.41 11.23 8.72
CA PHE A 128 4.61 10.28 7.64
C PHE A 128 6.08 10.12 7.22
N LEU A 129 6.84 11.23 7.17
CA LEU A 129 8.26 11.20 6.82
C LEU A 129 9.10 10.45 7.86
N ASN A 130 8.67 10.42 9.12
CA ASN A 130 9.34 9.72 10.21
C ASN A 130 8.96 8.23 10.32
N LEU A 131 8.00 7.74 9.52
CA LEU A 131 7.62 6.34 9.51
C LEU A 131 8.72 5.48 8.89
N LYS A 132 9.08 4.41 9.60
CA LYS A 132 9.87 3.32 9.03
C LYS A 132 9.00 2.48 8.10
N ASN A 133 9.59 2.02 7.00
CA ASN A 133 8.98 1.00 6.16
C ASN A 133 8.85 -0.30 6.97
N GLU A 134 7.75 -1.02 6.74
CA GLU A 134 7.57 -2.40 7.23
C GLU A 134 8.45 -3.40 6.51
#